data_AF-A0A0A6PB99-F1
#
_entry.id   AF-A0A0A6PB99-F1
#
_cell.length_a   1.000
_cell.length_b   1.000
_cell.length_c   1.000
_cell.angle_alpha   90.00
_cell.angle_beta   90.00
_cell.angle_gamma   90.00
#
_symmetry.space_group_name_H-M   'P 1'
#
loop_
_entity.id
_entity.type
_entity.pdbx_description
1 polymer ?
#
loop_
_entity_poly.entity_id
_entity_poly.type
_entity_poly.pdbx_seq_one_letter_code
_entity_poly.pdbx_strand_id
1 'polypeptide(L)'
;MNSTAQKSPSVVMGILTRLQCAKRRVNYLLIIVGNMQTLALNNAMPLKEFGVNLLETWGVNGLKADTQEQTLTISDIAKRLAIKPRQINPLLTKIGLQTANRDHKERLYYELTNRGKEHGVYLDTGKKHKTDGCPVRQIKWYDSAIDLVKTQLEADFVLGADTTPA
;
A
#
# COMPACT_ATOMS: atom_id res chain seq x y z
N MET A 1 -25.07 42.49 4.15
CA MET A 1 -26.14 41.49 4.36
C MET A 1 -25.99 40.41 3.30
N ASN A 2 -25.29 39.31 3.60
CA ASN A 2 -25.10 38.22 2.64
C ASN A 2 -26.22 37.20 2.83
N SER A 3 -27.15 37.17 1.87
CA SER A 3 -28.22 36.18 1.78
C SER A 3 -27.65 34.87 1.23
N THR A 4 -27.43 33.88 2.09
CA THR A 4 -27.18 32.51 1.68
C THR A 4 -28.51 31.86 1.30
N ALA A 5 -28.82 31.87 0.00
CA ALA A 5 -29.98 31.18 -0.54
C ALA A 5 -29.87 29.67 -0.29
N GLN A 6 -30.56 29.18 0.74
CA GLN A 6 -30.72 27.75 1.00
C GLN A 6 -31.55 27.13 -0.13
N LYS A 7 -30.91 26.28 -0.93
CA LYS A 7 -31.58 25.53 -2.01
C LYS A 7 -32.57 24.53 -1.38
N SER A 8 -33.76 24.44 -1.96
CA SER A 8 -34.81 23.54 -1.46
C SER A 8 -34.38 22.06 -1.54
N PRO A 9 -34.85 21.19 -0.61
CA PRO A 9 -34.42 19.79 -0.53
C PRO A 9 -34.62 19.00 -1.83
N SER A 10 -35.66 19.33 -2.61
CA SER A 10 -35.96 18.67 -3.90
C SER A 10 -34.93 19.01 -4.99
N VAL A 11 -34.41 20.25 -5.00
CA VAL A 11 -33.37 20.69 -5.93
C VAL A 11 -32.04 20.04 -5.58
N VAL A 12 -31.72 19.94 -4.28
CA VAL A 12 -30.51 19.25 -3.80
C VAL A 12 -30.55 17.77 -4.17
N MET A 13 -31.70 17.10 -4.00
CA MET A 13 -31.86 15.70 -4.41
C MET A 13 -31.76 15.51 -5.92
N GLY A 14 -32.36 16.39 -6.73
CA GLY A 14 -32.24 16.31 -8.19
C GLY A 14 -30.80 16.46 -8.70
N ILE A 15 -30.00 17.30 -8.04
CA ILE A 15 -28.56 17.47 -8.33
C ILE A 15 -27.77 16.23 -7.92
N LEU A 16 -28.04 15.68 -6.72
CA LEU A 16 -27.39 14.45 -6.22
C LEU A 16 -27.68 13.25 -7.13
N THR A 17 -28.91 13.07 -7.58
CA THR A 17 -29.27 11.97 -8.49
C THR A 17 -28.56 12.10 -9.83
N ARG A 18 -28.46 13.30 -10.40
CA ARG A 18 -27.72 13.52 -11.66
C ARG A 18 -26.22 13.27 -11.51
N LEU A 19 -25.62 13.68 -10.39
CA LEU A 19 -24.21 13.40 -10.08
C LEU A 19 -23.95 11.89 -9.90
N GLN A 20 -24.86 11.18 -9.23
CA GLN A 20 -24.79 9.71 -9.09
C GLN A 20 -24.92 9.01 -10.45
N CYS A 21 -25.81 9.46 -11.33
CA CYS A 21 -25.93 8.94 -12.69
C CYS A 21 -24.67 9.21 -13.53
N ALA A 22 -24.05 10.39 -13.39
CA ALA A 22 -22.81 10.74 -14.07
C ALA A 22 -21.64 9.86 -13.59
N LYS A 23 -21.51 9.66 -12.26
CA LYS A 23 -20.54 8.73 -11.67
C LYS A 23 -20.71 7.32 -12.20
N ARG A 24 -21.94 6.82 -12.26
CA ARG A 24 -22.25 5.49 -12.81
C ARG A 24 -21.85 5.40 -14.29
N ARG A 25 -22.22 6.38 -15.11
CA ARG A 25 -21.88 6.40 -16.55
C ARG A 25 -20.39 6.46 -16.82
N VAL A 26 -19.64 7.31 -16.11
CA VAL A 26 -18.17 7.41 -16.26
C VAL A 26 -17.51 6.09 -15.89
N ASN A 27 -18.00 5.41 -14.84
CA ASN A 27 -17.46 4.12 -14.44
C ASN A 27 -17.69 3.02 -15.50
N TYR A 28 -18.85 2.99 -16.14
CA TYR A 28 -19.12 2.07 -17.26
C TYR A 28 -18.28 2.40 -18.51
N LEU A 29 -17.98 3.67 -18.77
CA LEU A 29 -17.21 4.08 -19.96
C LEU A 29 -15.69 3.86 -19.80
N LEU A 30 -15.16 3.98 -18.58
CA LEU A 30 -13.73 3.92 -18.31
C LEU A 30 -13.27 2.64 -17.56
N ILE A 31 -14.18 1.71 -17.22
CA ILE A 31 -13.93 0.48 -16.46
C ILE A 31 -12.96 0.74 -15.30
N ILE A 32 -13.34 1.63 -14.37
CA ILE A 32 -12.49 2.00 -13.24
C ILE A 32 -12.89 1.13 -12.05
N VAL A 33 -12.28 -0.06 -11.99
CA VAL A 33 -12.56 -1.03 -10.94
C VAL A 33 -11.44 -1.03 -9.93
N GLY A 34 -11.66 -0.37 -8.79
CA GLY A 34 -10.74 -0.40 -7.65
C GLY A 34 -10.21 0.98 -7.25
N ASN A 35 -9.72 1.06 -6.02
CA ASN A 35 -9.28 2.32 -5.43
C ASN A 35 -8.07 2.92 -6.16
N MET A 36 -7.15 2.06 -6.61
CA MET A 36 -5.93 2.51 -7.26
C MET A 36 -6.20 3.16 -8.61
N GLN A 37 -7.04 2.57 -9.48
CA GLN A 37 -7.35 3.21 -10.75
C GLN A 37 -8.29 4.43 -10.59
N THR A 38 -9.09 4.48 -9.53
CA THR A 38 -9.83 5.71 -9.16
C THR A 38 -8.87 6.84 -8.82
N LEU A 39 -7.85 6.58 -7.99
CA LEU A 39 -6.83 7.57 -7.63
C LEU A 39 -5.96 7.95 -8.84
N ALA A 40 -5.60 6.98 -9.67
CA ALA A 40 -4.82 7.24 -10.88
C ALA A 40 -5.56 8.17 -11.85
N LEU A 41 -6.86 7.94 -12.06
CA LEU A 41 -7.69 8.85 -12.86
C LEU A 41 -7.75 10.24 -12.21
N ASN A 42 -8.02 10.31 -10.91
CA ASN A 42 -8.09 11.57 -10.20
C ASN A 42 -6.79 12.38 -10.30
N ASN A 43 -5.64 11.73 -10.29
CA ASN A 43 -4.34 12.37 -10.43
C ASN A 43 -4.01 12.76 -11.88
N ALA A 44 -4.55 12.05 -12.86
CA ALA A 44 -4.32 12.35 -14.29
C ALA A 44 -5.16 13.54 -14.79
N MET A 45 -6.36 13.74 -14.24
CA MET A 45 -7.31 14.77 -14.68
C MET A 45 -6.81 16.22 -14.52
N PRO A 46 -6.14 16.61 -13.42
CA PRO A 46 -5.61 17.96 -13.25
C PRO A 46 -4.42 18.27 -14.16
N LEU A 47 -3.64 17.26 -14.55
CA LEU A 47 -2.32 17.44 -15.18
C LEU A 47 -2.35 17.55 -16.70
N LYS A 48 -3.46 17.23 -17.37
CA LYS A 48 -3.47 17.14 -18.84
C LYS A 48 -4.46 18.07 -19.54
N GLU A 49 -5.74 18.13 -19.16
CA GLU A 49 -6.73 18.91 -19.95
C GLU A 49 -7.94 19.45 -19.16
N PHE A 50 -8.27 18.89 -18.00
CA PHE A 50 -9.59 19.15 -17.39
C PHE A 50 -9.56 20.05 -16.17
N GLY A 51 -8.44 20.12 -15.43
CA GLY A 51 -8.33 20.95 -14.22
C GLY A 51 -9.32 20.56 -13.10
N VAL A 52 -9.90 19.36 -13.17
CA VAL A 52 -10.93 18.87 -12.25
C VAL A 52 -10.35 17.82 -11.31
N ASN A 53 -10.60 17.99 -10.01
CA ASN A 53 -10.41 16.96 -9.00
C ASN A 53 -11.73 16.18 -8.84
N LEU A 54 -11.80 14.98 -9.41
CA LEU A 54 -13.02 14.17 -9.44
C LEU A 54 -13.47 13.74 -8.05
N LEU A 55 -12.53 13.39 -7.17
CA LEU A 55 -12.84 12.97 -5.81
C LEU A 55 -13.49 14.11 -5.02
N GLU A 56 -12.91 15.30 -5.11
CA GLU A 56 -13.47 16.51 -4.49
C GLU A 56 -14.82 16.90 -5.10
N THR A 57 -14.94 16.85 -6.43
CA THR A 57 -16.18 17.14 -7.17
C THR A 57 -17.31 16.19 -6.77
N TRP A 58 -16.99 14.94 -6.44
CA TRP A 58 -17.96 13.93 -6.00
C TRP A 58 -18.12 13.86 -4.48
N GLY A 59 -17.48 14.74 -3.70
CA GLY A 59 -17.54 14.74 -2.24
C GLY A 59 -16.95 13.49 -1.59
N VAL A 60 -16.05 12.78 -2.29
CA VAL A 60 -15.39 11.56 -1.82
C VAL A 60 -14.04 11.94 -1.21
N ASN A 61 -14.01 12.09 0.12
CA ASN A 61 -12.80 12.48 0.85
C ASN A 61 -11.88 11.29 1.19
N GLY A 62 -12.33 10.07 0.95
CA GLY A 62 -11.55 8.87 1.22
C GLY A 62 -12.15 7.65 0.52
N LEU A 63 -11.27 6.76 0.07
CA LEU A 63 -11.63 5.45 -0.46
C LEU A 63 -11.37 4.41 0.62
N LYS A 64 -12.33 3.51 0.85
CA LYS A 64 -12.16 2.42 1.81
C LYS A 64 -11.15 1.43 1.23
N ALA A 65 -9.97 1.31 1.85
CA ALA A 65 -8.95 0.35 1.44
C ALA A 65 -9.50 -1.09 1.46
N ASP A 66 -9.13 -1.90 0.48
CA ASP A 66 -9.58 -3.29 0.41
C ASP A 66 -8.99 -4.12 1.55
N THR A 67 -7.71 -3.91 1.84
CA THR A 67 -7.03 -4.42 3.04
C THR A 67 -6.99 -3.32 4.10
N GLN A 68 -7.64 -3.55 5.24
CA GLN A 68 -7.70 -2.61 6.38
C GLN A 68 -6.52 -2.80 7.34
N GLU A 69 -5.33 -3.09 6.80
CA GLU A 69 -4.12 -3.30 7.59
C GLU A 69 -3.07 -2.24 7.19
N GLN A 70 -2.29 -1.79 8.17
CA GLN A 70 -1.24 -0.82 7.92
C GLN A 70 -0.10 -1.48 7.12
N THR A 71 0.29 -0.86 6.01
CA THR A 71 1.49 -1.28 5.27
C THR A 71 2.75 -0.71 5.90
N LEU A 72 3.62 -1.58 6.38
CA LEU A 72 4.84 -1.25 7.11
C LEU A 72 6.08 -1.42 6.24
N THR A 73 7.10 -0.62 6.54
CA THR A 73 8.46 -0.84 6.03
C THR A 73 9.25 -1.73 6.98
N ILE A 74 10.36 -2.27 6.48
CA ILE A 74 11.38 -2.96 7.29
C ILE A 74 11.81 -2.11 8.50
N SER A 75 11.99 -0.80 8.30
CA SER A 75 12.37 0.12 9.37
C SER A 75 11.28 0.26 10.43
N ASP A 76 10.00 0.20 10.04
CA ASP A 76 8.89 0.29 10.98
C ASP A 76 8.76 -0.99 11.80
N ILE A 77 8.92 -2.16 11.17
CA ILE A 77 8.99 -3.46 11.86
C ILE A 77 10.14 -3.45 12.88
N ALA A 78 11.33 -3.02 12.45
CA ALA A 78 12.50 -2.96 13.31
C ALA A 78 12.31 -2.06 14.54
N LYS A 79 11.67 -0.89 14.35
CA LYS A 79 11.31 0.02 15.45
C LYS A 79 10.34 -0.62 16.43
N ARG A 80 9.29 -1.28 15.93
CA ARG A 80 8.28 -1.94 16.79
C ARG A 80 8.86 -3.10 17.59
N LEU A 81 9.84 -3.81 17.03
CA LEU A 81 10.54 -4.92 17.67
C LEU A 81 11.80 -4.48 18.45
N ALA A 82 12.12 -3.18 18.48
CA ALA A 82 13.34 -2.63 19.11
C ALA A 82 14.66 -3.30 18.66
N ILE A 83 14.75 -3.72 17.38
CA ILE A 83 15.96 -4.33 16.79
C ILE A 83 16.51 -3.52 15.62
N LYS A 84 17.70 -3.87 15.14
CA LYS A 84 18.33 -3.14 14.03
C LYS A 84 17.63 -3.48 12.71
N PRO A 85 17.33 -2.50 11.83
CA PRO A 85 16.68 -2.75 10.54
C PRO A 85 17.39 -3.79 9.66
N ARG A 86 18.73 -3.86 9.74
CA ARG A 86 19.54 -4.85 9.01
C ARG A 86 19.28 -6.31 9.42
N GLN A 87 18.71 -6.54 10.61
CA GLN A 87 18.42 -7.89 11.12
C GLN A 87 17.09 -8.44 10.61
N ILE A 88 16.17 -7.58 10.17
CA ILE A 88 14.82 -7.99 9.76
C ILE A 88 14.84 -8.84 8.49
N ASN A 89 15.57 -8.42 7.45
CA ASN A 89 15.57 -9.16 6.19
C ASN A 89 16.08 -10.61 6.34
N PRO A 90 17.19 -10.86 7.06
CA PRO A 90 17.61 -12.22 7.40
C PRO A 90 16.54 -13.02 8.14
N LEU A 91 15.85 -12.42 9.11
CA LEU A 91 14.78 -13.10 9.87
C LEU A 91 13.60 -13.47 8.97
N LEU A 92 13.13 -12.53 8.14
CA LEU A 92 12.06 -12.78 7.18
C LEU A 92 12.42 -13.89 6.18
N THR A 93 13.70 -13.98 5.79
CA THR A 93 14.19 -15.07 4.96
C THR A 93 14.25 -16.40 5.71
N LYS A 94 14.72 -16.40 6.96
CA LYS A 94 14.75 -17.59 7.82
C LYS A 94 13.35 -18.18 8.07
N ILE A 95 12.35 -17.34 8.27
CA ILE A 95 10.94 -17.74 8.48
C ILE A 95 10.27 -18.19 7.16
N GLY A 96 10.93 -17.95 6.01
CA GLY A 96 10.44 -18.33 4.69
C GLY A 96 9.37 -17.39 4.14
N LEU A 97 9.32 -16.13 4.59
CA LEU A 97 8.43 -15.11 4.03
C LEU A 97 9.02 -14.42 2.79
N GLN A 98 10.35 -14.40 2.65
CA GLN A 98 11.02 -13.85 1.47
C GLN A 98 12.27 -14.64 1.10
N THR A 99 12.66 -14.62 -0.17
CA THR A 99 13.94 -15.13 -0.64
C THR A 99 14.88 -13.98 -0.96
N ALA A 100 16.18 -14.22 -0.80
CA ALA A 100 17.23 -13.28 -1.12
C ALA A 100 17.95 -13.77 -2.38
N ASN A 101 17.86 -12.99 -3.46
CA ASN A 101 18.40 -13.34 -4.77
C ASN A 101 19.40 -12.26 -5.23
N ARG A 102 20.23 -12.59 -6.22
CA ARG A 102 21.15 -11.63 -6.86
C ARG A 102 20.81 -11.47 -8.33
N ASP A 103 20.81 -10.23 -8.81
CA ASP A 103 20.56 -9.94 -10.22
C ASP A 103 21.83 -10.18 -11.07
N HIS A 104 21.70 -10.01 -12.40
CA HIS A 104 22.83 -10.11 -13.34
C HIS A 104 23.98 -9.10 -13.08
N LYS A 105 23.75 -8.09 -12.23
CA LYS A 105 24.73 -7.10 -11.77
C LYS A 105 25.18 -7.38 -10.33
N GLU A 106 24.95 -8.58 -9.81
CA GLU A 106 25.27 -9.03 -8.45
C GLU A 106 24.60 -8.22 -7.32
N ARG A 107 23.52 -7.48 -7.63
CA ARG A 107 22.77 -6.70 -6.66
C ARG A 107 21.77 -7.57 -5.93
N LEU A 108 21.77 -7.47 -4.60
CA LEU A 108 20.84 -8.17 -3.75
C LEU A 108 19.42 -7.61 -3.93
N TYR A 109 18.47 -8.48 -4.23
CA TYR A 109 17.05 -8.17 -4.22
C TYR A 109 16.27 -9.24 -3.47
N TYR A 110 15.08 -8.87 -3.00
CA TYR A 110 14.23 -9.75 -2.22
C TYR A 110 12.92 -10.00 -2.95
N GLU A 111 12.43 -11.23 -2.85
CA GLU A 111 11.14 -11.64 -3.41
C GLU A 111 10.28 -12.29 -2.35
N LEU A 112 9.00 -11.95 -2.31
CA LEU A 112 8.01 -12.62 -1.47
C LEU A 112 7.81 -14.07 -1.91
N THR A 113 7.86 -15.00 -0.96
CA THR A 113 7.42 -16.38 -1.16
C THR A 113 5.90 -16.44 -1.23
N ASN A 114 5.32 -17.60 -1.54
CA ASN A 114 3.86 -17.78 -1.50
C ASN A 114 3.29 -17.45 -0.11
N ARG A 115 3.96 -17.92 0.95
CA ARG A 115 3.61 -17.56 2.34
C ARG A 115 3.84 -16.07 2.61
N GLY A 116 4.89 -15.49 2.04
CA GLY A 116 5.16 -14.04 2.13
C GLY A 116 4.05 -13.16 1.58
N LYS A 117 3.39 -13.58 0.49
CA LYS A 117 2.29 -12.83 -0.16
C LYS A 117 1.03 -12.73 0.71
N GLU A 118 0.88 -13.61 1.70
CA GLU A 118 -0.23 -13.53 2.67
C GLU A 118 0.01 -12.41 3.71
N HIS A 119 1.28 -12.07 3.96
CA HIS A 119 1.70 -11.13 5.00
C HIS A 119 2.35 -9.86 4.44
N GLY A 120 2.41 -9.72 3.13
CA GLY A 120 3.09 -8.61 2.47
C GLY A 120 2.60 -8.40 1.05
N VAL A 121 2.83 -7.18 0.55
CA VAL A 121 2.35 -6.74 -0.75
C VAL A 121 3.46 -6.02 -1.52
N TYR A 122 3.47 -6.22 -2.83
CA TYR A 122 4.27 -5.41 -3.73
C TYR A 122 3.55 -4.11 -4.05
N LEU A 123 4.24 -2.99 -3.85
CA LEU A 123 3.81 -1.69 -4.32
C LEU A 123 4.71 -1.25 -5.48
N ASP A 124 4.10 -1.01 -6.64
CA ASP A 124 4.76 -0.26 -7.70
C ASP A 124 4.88 1.19 -7.23
N THR A 125 6.12 1.65 -7.06
CA THR A 125 6.35 3.05 -6.75
C THR A 125 6.38 3.82 -8.07
N GLY A 126 5.84 5.04 -8.08
CA GLY A 126 6.00 5.96 -9.23
C GLY A 126 7.46 6.36 -9.49
N LYS A 127 8.41 5.84 -8.71
CA LYS A 127 9.84 6.05 -8.89
C LYS A 127 10.35 5.11 -9.97
N LYS A 128 11.13 5.65 -10.88
CA LYS A 128 11.91 4.90 -11.85
C LYS A 128 13.35 4.88 -11.41
N HIS A 129 14.06 3.78 -11.68
CA HIS A 129 15.50 3.78 -11.58
C HIS A 129 16.06 4.85 -12.53
N LYS A 130 16.85 5.78 -12.00
CA LYS A 130 17.42 6.89 -12.79
C LYS A 130 18.27 6.41 -13.98
N THR A 131 18.86 5.23 -13.86
CA THR A 131 19.79 4.67 -14.84
C THR A 131 19.09 3.79 -15.87
N ASP A 132 18.20 2.90 -15.44
CA ASP A 132 17.62 1.86 -16.30
C ASP A 132 16.15 2.16 -16.68
N GLY A 133 15.53 3.22 -16.12
CA GLY A 133 14.14 3.59 -16.40
C GLY A 133 13.08 2.63 -15.86
N CYS A 134 13.49 1.47 -15.33
CA CYS A 134 12.61 0.45 -14.79
C CYS A 134 11.82 0.98 -13.57
N PRO A 135 10.51 0.66 -13.48
CA PRO A 135 9.70 1.01 -12.31
C PRO A 135 10.23 0.28 -11.07
N VAL A 136 10.38 1.03 -9.97
CA VAL A 136 10.87 0.49 -8.71
C VAL A 136 9.70 -0.14 -7.97
N ARG A 137 9.82 -1.44 -7.68
CA ARG A 137 8.90 -2.17 -6.80
C ARG A 137 9.41 -2.16 -5.37
N GLN A 138 8.52 -1.92 -4.42
CA GLN A 138 8.81 -1.97 -3.00
C GLN A 138 7.93 -3.02 -2.32
N ILE A 139 8.55 -3.87 -1.49
CA ILE A 139 7.82 -4.77 -0.61
C ILE A 139 7.39 -3.99 0.64
N LYS A 140 6.11 -4.11 0.99
CA LYS A 140 5.55 -3.68 2.27
C LYS A 140 4.96 -4.88 3.00
N TRP A 141 4.94 -4.79 4.31
CA TRP A 141 4.49 -5.87 5.18
C TRP A 141 3.24 -5.44 5.95
N TYR A 142 2.38 -6.40 6.28
CA TYR A 142 1.26 -6.19 7.18
C TYR A 142 1.68 -6.40 8.64
N ASP A 143 0.79 -6.07 9.57
CA ASP A 143 1.04 -6.26 11.01
C ASP A 143 1.30 -7.73 11.35
N SER A 144 0.62 -8.65 10.68
CA SER A 144 0.81 -10.11 10.84
C SER A 144 2.26 -10.58 10.61
N ALA A 145 3.05 -9.87 9.81
CA ALA A 145 4.47 -10.19 9.64
C ALA A 145 5.30 -9.92 10.91
N ILE A 146 4.90 -8.94 11.72
CA ILE A 146 5.59 -8.60 12.98
C ILE A 146 5.47 -9.77 13.96
N ASP A 147 4.26 -10.32 14.09
CA ASP A 147 3.99 -11.41 15.03
C ASP A 147 4.85 -12.64 14.71
N LEU A 148 4.95 -12.99 13.42
CA LEU A 148 5.81 -14.08 12.96
C LEU A 148 7.29 -13.83 13.28
N VAL A 149 7.79 -12.61 13.04
CA VAL A 149 9.18 -12.25 13.36
C VAL A 149 9.42 -12.27 14.87
N LYS A 150 8.46 -11.81 15.67
CA LYS A 150 8.54 -11.83 17.13
C LYS A 150 8.61 -13.26 17.67
N THR A 151 7.73 -14.16 17.21
CA THR A 151 7.77 -15.57 17.58
C THR A 151 9.11 -16.22 17.23
N GLN A 152 9.68 -15.90 16.07
CA GLN A 152 10.99 -16.42 15.69
C GLN A 152 12.12 -15.89 16.59
N LEU A 153 12.07 -14.61 16.97
CA LEU A 153 13.05 -14.02 17.88
C LEU A 153 13.01 -14.67 19.27
N GLU A 154 11.80 -14.91 19.79
CA GLU A 154 11.61 -15.61 21.06
C GLU A 154 12.13 -17.06 20.98
N ALA A 155 11.87 -17.77 19.88
CA ALA A 155 12.39 -19.12 19.66
C ALA A 155 13.93 -19.15 19.59
N ASP A 156 14.54 -18.19 18.89
CA ASP A 156 16.01 -18.08 18.79
C ASP A 156 16.64 -17.77 20.16
N PHE A 157 15.97 -17.00 21.00
CA PHE A 157 16.42 -16.72 22.37
C PHE A 157 16.37 -17.97 23.25
N VAL A 158 15.29 -18.76 23.19
CA VAL A 158 15.14 -19.99 23.98
C VAL A 158 16.18 -21.05 23.57
N LEU A 159 16.44 -21.21 22.27
CA LEU A 159 17.43 -22.19 21.78
C LEU A 159 18.88 -21.75 21.98
N GLY A 160 19.15 -20.45 22.17
CA GLY A 160 20.48 -19.92 22.45
C GLY A 160 20.94 -20.10 23.91
N ALA A 161 20.03 -20.46 24.82
CA ALA A 161 20.35 -20.64 26.24
C ALA A 161 20.92 -22.04 26.58
N ASP A 162 20.83 -23.01 25.67
CA ASP A 162 21.14 -24.42 25.94
C ASP A 162 22.56 -24.85 25.49
N THR A 163 23.37 -23.92 24.97
CA THR A 163 24.75 -24.19 24.53
C THR A 163 25.78 -23.56 25.46
N THR A 164 25.84 -24.02 26.71
CA THR A 164 27.05 -23.87 27.54
C THR A 164 27.71 -25.25 27.64
N PRO A 165 28.80 -25.52 26.89
CA PRO A 165 29.57 -26.72 27.13
C PRO A 165 30.29 -26.58 28.49
N ALA A 166 30.09 -27.57 29.36
CA ALA A 166 30.87 -27.79 30.57
C ALA A 166 32.29 -28.25 30.25
#